data_AF-A0A6L2P965-F1
#
_entry.id   AF-A0A6L2P965-F1
#
_cell.length_a   1.000
_cell.length_b   1.000
_cell.length_c   1.000
_cell.angle_alpha   90.00
_cell.angle_beta   90.00
_cell.angle_gamma   90.00
#
_symmetry.space_group_name_H-M   'P 1'
#
loop_
_entity.id
_entity.type
_entity.pdbx_description
1 polymer ?
#
loop_
_entity_poly.entity_id
_entity_poly.type
_entity_poly.pdbx_seq_one_letter_code
_entity_poly.pdbx_strand_id
1 'polypeptide(L)'
;MFEIRNLNITGEKLSATTKKIATFTAKLAKIIQEENWNLYEIYNFGETGVNYKMLSSKTLAARREISAPGYRRSKERMAVLICSNWLGEHKLKLALIGKSKNSRALKN
;
A
#
# COMPACT_ATOMS: atom_id res chain seq x y z
N MET A 1 9.25 -7.96 35.10
CA MET A 1 8.94 -6.87 34.16
C MET A 1 9.06 -7.45 32.76
N PHE A 2 7.94 -7.66 32.06
CA PHE A 2 7.98 -8.31 30.74
C PHE A 2 8.19 -7.23 29.67
N GLU A 3 9.33 -7.29 28.98
CA GLU A 3 9.62 -6.43 27.82
C GLU A 3 8.71 -6.82 26.65
N ILE A 4 7.75 -5.96 26.31
CA ILE A 4 6.92 -6.12 25.12
C ILE A 4 7.70 -5.52 23.94
N ARG A 5 8.10 -6.37 22.99
CA ARG A 5 8.70 -5.93 21.72
C ARG A 5 7.61 -5.79 20.66
N ASN A 6 7.57 -4.62 20.01
CA ASN A 6 6.72 -4.38 18.85
C ASN A 6 7.53 -4.66 17.58
N LEU A 7 7.13 -5.68 16.81
CA LEU A 7 7.75 -6.02 15.53
C LEU A 7 6.80 -5.59 14.40
N ASN A 8 7.26 -4.69 13.53
CA ASN A 8 6.56 -4.39 12.29
C ASN A 8 6.80 -5.54 11.29
N ILE A 9 5.81 -6.40 11.14
CA ILE A 9 5.83 -7.45 10.12
C ILE A 9 5.46 -6.79 8.79
N THR A 10 6.48 -6.45 7.99
CA THR A 10 6.31 -6.00 6.62
C THR A 10 6.17 -7.20 5.69
N GLY A 11 5.07 -7.27 4.95
CA GLY A 11 4.75 -8.39 4.04
C GLY A 11 5.50 -8.37 2.70
N GLU A 12 6.38 -7.40 2.46
CA GLU A 12 7.24 -7.41 1.27
C GLU A 12 8.36 -8.43 1.46
N LYS A 13 8.27 -9.51 0.68
CA LYS A 13 9.39 -10.42 0.48
C LYS A 13 10.51 -9.62 -0.20
N LEU A 14 11.66 -9.47 0.47
CA LEU A 14 12.90 -8.91 -0.09
C LEU A 14 13.44 -9.83 -1.21
N SER A 15 12.73 -9.91 -2.33
CA SER A 15 13.05 -10.76 -3.48
C SER A 15 14.00 -10.07 -4.47
N ALA A 16 14.17 -8.74 -4.32
CA ALA A 16 15.03 -7.95 -5.17
C ALA A 16 16.48 -7.99 -4.65
N THR A 17 17.35 -8.77 -5.30
CA THR A 17 18.80 -8.74 -5.05
C THR A 17 19.40 -7.43 -5.57
N THR A 18 20.30 -6.80 -4.81
CA THR A 18 20.97 -5.53 -5.17
C THR A 18 21.55 -5.53 -6.59
N LYS A 19 22.10 -6.67 -7.03
CA LYS A 19 22.63 -6.85 -8.40
C LYS A 19 21.55 -6.68 -9.47
N LYS A 20 20.37 -7.28 -9.29
CA LYS A 20 19.26 -7.18 -10.26
C LYS A 20 18.72 -5.76 -10.36
N ILE A 21 18.68 -5.05 -9.24
CA ILE A 21 18.28 -3.64 -9.18
C ILE A 21 19.26 -2.80 -10.00
N ALA A 22 20.56 -2.93 -9.75
CA ALA A 22 21.59 -2.17 -10.46
C ALA A 22 21.57 -2.40 -11.97
N THR A 23 21.41 -3.66 -12.42
CA THR A 23 21.30 -3.96 -13.85
C THR A 23 20.06 -3.34 -14.48
N PHE A 24 18.92 -3.36 -13.76
CA PHE A 24 17.68 -2.75 -14.25
C PHE A 24 17.78 -1.22 -14.34
N THR A 25 18.29 -0.54 -13.30
CA THR A 25 18.44 0.92 -13.33
C THR A 25 19.38 1.39 -14.42
N ALA A 26 20.50 0.68 -14.65
CA ALA A 26 21.40 1.00 -15.76
C ALA A 26 20.71 0.87 -17.12
N LYS A 27 19.93 -0.20 -17.32
CA LYS A 27 19.16 -0.39 -18.56
C LYS A 27 18.08 0.68 -18.75
N LEU A 28 17.36 1.04 -17.69
CA LEU A 28 16.33 2.07 -17.74
C LEU A 28 16.93 3.45 -18.08
N ALA A 29 18.05 3.82 -17.44
CA ALA A 29 18.74 5.07 -17.73
C ALA A 29 19.19 5.15 -19.20
N LYS A 30 19.69 4.04 -19.76
CA LYS A 30 20.08 3.96 -21.16
C LYS A 30 18.89 4.22 -22.10
N ILE A 31 17.74 3.59 -21.85
CA ILE A 31 16.52 3.80 -22.65
C ILE A 31 16.04 5.26 -22.58
N ILE A 32 16.05 5.86 -21.39
CA ILE A 32 15.63 7.26 -21.21
C ILE A 32 16.52 8.20 -22.02
N GLN A 33 17.83 7.93 -22.08
CA GLN A 33 18.78 8.72 -22.86
C GLN A 33 18.64 8.49 -24.37
N GLU A 34 18.49 7.24 -24.81
CA GLU A 34 18.36 6.88 -26.23
C GLU A 34 17.07 7.45 -26.85
N GLU A 35 15.96 7.39 -26.10
CA GLU A 35 14.66 7.87 -26.55
C GLU A 35 14.42 9.36 -26.20
N ASN A 36 15.37 10.01 -25.53
CA ASN A 36 15.30 11.40 -25.08
C ASN A 36 14.00 11.72 -24.30
N TRP A 37 13.58 10.82 -23.42
CA TRP A 37 12.34 10.97 -22.65
C TRP A 37 12.44 12.08 -21.61
N ASN A 38 11.38 12.87 -21.50
CA ASN A 38 11.27 13.85 -20.45
C ASN A 38 10.85 13.18 -19.12
N LEU A 39 11.48 13.57 -18.00
CA LEU A 39 11.10 13.08 -16.68
C LEU A 39 9.64 13.39 -16.31
N TYR A 40 9.03 14.41 -16.92
CA TYR A 40 7.60 14.73 -16.77
C TYR A 40 6.66 13.69 -17.39
N GLU A 41 7.15 12.92 -18.37
CA GLU A 41 6.38 11.93 -19.14
C GLU A 41 6.52 10.51 -18.59
N ILE A 42 7.47 10.30 -17.69
CA ILE A 42 7.71 9.01 -17.04
C ILE A 42 6.82 8.92 -15.80
N TYR A 43 5.89 7.95 -15.80
CA TYR A 43 5.01 7.68 -14.66
C TYR A 43 5.33 6.33 -14.03
N ASN A 44 5.19 6.29 -12.71
CA ASN A 44 5.14 5.05 -11.96
C ASN A 44 3.77 4.90 -11.30
N PHE A 45 3.30 3.66 -11.17
CA PHE A 45 2.07 3.35 -10.47
C PHE A 45 2.30 2.31 -9.38
N GLY A 46 1.53 2.40 -8.30
CA GLY A 46 1.55 1.44 -7.20
C GLY A 46 0.14 1.19 -6.69
N GLU A 47 -0.12 -0.06 -6.30
CA GLU A 47 -1.34 -0.43 -5.58
C GLU A 47 -1.08 -0.34 -4.08
N THR A 48 -1.97 0.35 -3.36
CA THR A 48 -2.00 0.32 -1.90
C THR A 48 -3.38 -0.06 -1.40
N GLY A 49 -3.44 -0.70 -0.23
CA GLY A 49 -4.71 -1.02 0.39
C GLY A 49 -5.05 -0.06 1.52
N VAL A 50 -6.25 0.53 1.45
CA VAL A 50 -6.81 1.47 2.42
C VAL A 50 -7.87 0.77 3.26
N ASN A 51 -7.76 0.85 4.58
CA ASN A 51 -8.77 0.33 5.50
C ASN A 51 -9.86 1.38 5.76
N TYR A 52 -10.82 1.50 4.84
CA TYR A 52 -11.73 2.65 4.81
C TYR A 52 -12.84 2.63 5.88
N LYS A 53 -13.11 1.48 6.51
CA LYS A 53 -14.08 1.35 7.63
C LYS A 53 -13.44 0.95 8.96
N MET A 54 -12.12 0.98 9.06
CA MET A 54 -11.45 0.53 10.29
C MET A 54 -11.57 1.62 11.36
N LEU A 55 -12.35 1.33 12.41
CA LEU A 55 -12.43 2.18 13.60
C LEU A 55 -11.12 2.14 14.40
N SER A 56 -10.94 3.19 15.21
CA SER A 56 -9.78 3.34 16.11
C SER A 56 -9.59 2.12 16.98
N SER A 57 -8.34 1.85 17.36
CA SER A 57 -8.03 0.70 18.19
C SER A 57 -8.46 0.81 19.65
N LYS A 58 -8.80 2.03 20.06
CA LYS A 58 -9.13 2.38 21.42
C LYS A 58 -10.65 2.44 21.56
N THR A 59 -11.18 1.63 22.46
CA THR A 59 -12.55 1.79 22.94
C THR A 59 -12.50 2.85 24.03
N LEU A 60 -13.14 4.00 23.80
CA LEU A 60 -13.37 4.99 24.86
C LEU A 60 -14.55 4.49 25.70
N ALA A 61 -14.31 4.19 26.97
CA ALA A 61 -15.35 3.85 27.94
C ALA A 61 -15.56 5.06 28.86
N ALA A 62 -16.81 5.40 29.13
CA ALA A 62 -17.11 6.45 30.11
C ALA A 62 -16.74 5.95 31.52
N ARG A 63 -16.32 6.85 32.43
CA ARG A 63 -15.91 6.49 33.81
C ARG A 63 -16.97 5.73 34.62
N ARG A 64 -18.23 5.80 34.19
CA ARG A 64 -19.42 5.14 34.76
C ARG A 64 -19.75 3.78 34.13
N GLU A 65 -19.11 3.42 33.03
CA GLU A 65 -19.30 2.13 32.38
C GLU A 65 -18.43 1.07 33.05
N ILE A 66 -19.08 0.01 33.53
CA ILE A 66 -18.43 -1.10 34.25
C ILE A 66 -17.73 -2.06 33.28
N SER A 67 -18.15 -2.06 32.01
CA SER A 67 -17.51 -2.84 30.95
C SER A 67 -17.62 -2.14 29.60
N ALA A 68 -16.63 -2.38 28.75
CA ALA A 68 -16.65 -2.01 27.34
C ALA A 68 -16.64 -3.31 26.52
N PRO A 69 -17.80 -3.84 26.09
CA PRO A 69 -17.85 -5.06 25.30
C PRO A 69 -17.00 -4.89 24.03
N GLY A 70 -16.13 -5.86 23.77
CA GLY A 70 -15.16 -5.78 22.68
C GLY A 70 -15.85 -5.64 21.31
N TYR A 71 -15.47 -4.63 20.54
CA TYR A 71 -15.97 -4.43 19.18
C TYR A 71 -15.08 -5.15 18.15
N ARG A 72 -15.68 -6.01 17.31
CA ARG A 72 -14.99 -6.62 16.16
C ARG A 72 -14.85 -5.57 15.06
N ARG A 73 -13.62 -5.08 14.86
CA ARG A 73 -13.33 -4.06 13.83
C ARG A 73 -13.64 -4.57 12.44
N SER A 74 -14.31 -3.73 11.64
CA SER A 74 -14.38 -3.94 10.21
C SER A 74 -12.96 -3.86 9.63
N LYS A 75 -12.53 -4.94 8.99
CA LYS A 75 -11.25 -5.05 8.27
C LYS A 75 -11.45 -4.86 6.76
N GLU A 76 -12.49 -4.13 6.38
CA GLU A 76 -12.74 -3.85 4.97
C GLU A 76 -11.60 -3.01 4.38
N ARG A 77 -10.82 -3.67 3.53
CA ARG A 77 -9.68 -3.11 2.80
C ARG A 77 -10.09 -2.89 1.34
N MET A 78 -9.88 -1.68 0.84
CA MET A 78 -10.03 -1.30 -0.56
C MET A 78 -8.66 -1.15 -1.17
N ALA A 79 -8.47 -1.66 -2.38
CA ALA A 79 -7.26 -1.42 -3.15
C ALA A 79 -7.42 -0.11 -3.93
N VAL A 80 -6.40 0.73 -3.89
CA VAL A 80 -6.33 2.01 -4.59
C VAL A 80 -5.06 2.02 -5.42
N LEU A 81 -5.20 2.34 -6.70
CA LEU A 81 -4.10 2.60 -7.61
C LEU A 81 -3.69 4.07 -7.48
N ILE A 82 -2.42 4.30 -7.20
CA ILE A 82 -1.78 5.61 -7.15
C ILE A 82 -0.82 5.68 -8.31
N CYS A 83 -0.78 6.81 -9.02
CA CYS A 83 0.16 7.03 -10.11
C CYS A 83 0.67 8.48 -10.07
N SER A 84 1.98 8.65 -10.22
CA SER A 84 2.62 9.96 -10.30
C SER A 84 3.78 9.95 -11.29
N ASN A 85 4.12 11.12 -11.81
CA ASN A 85 5.31 11.27 -12.62
C ASN A 85 6.58 11.04 -11.78
N TRP A 86 7.72 10.90 -12.46
CA TRP A 86 9.02 10.66 -11.85
C TRP A 86 9.39 11.71 -10.77
N LEU A 87 9.03 12.97 -11.01
CA LEU A 87 9.29 14.08 -10.09
C LEU A 87 8.26 14.20 -8.96
N GLY A 88 7.12 13.51 -9.04
CA GLY A 88 6.02 13.58 -8.08
C GLY A 88 5.15 14.83 -8.14
N GLU A 89 5.41 15.73 -9.08
CA GLU A 89 4.68 16.99 -9.29
C GLU A 89 3.30 16.78 -9.91
N HIS A 90 3.17 15.81 -10.82
CA HIS A 90 1.89 15.43 -11.40
C HIS A 90 1.43 14.10 -10.83
N LYS A 91 0.28 14.13 -10.14
CA LYS A 91 -0.38 12.96 -9.57
C LYS A 91 -1.69 12.72 -10.32
N LEU A 92 -1.83 11.52 -10.88
CA LEU A 92 -3.08 11.14 -11.52
C LEU A 92 -4.18 10.92 -10.47
N LYS A 93 -5.44 11.01 -10.92
CA LYS A 93 -6.59 10.70 -10.06
C LYS A 93 -6.47 9.28 -9.52
N LEU A 94 -6.74 9.13 -8.22
CA LEU A 94 -6.79 7.84 -7.55
C LEU A 94 -7.86 6.97 -8.22
N ALA A 95 -7.49 5.73 -8.58
CA ALA A 95 -8.45 4.76 -9.08
C ALA A 95 -8.73 3.70 -8.02
N LEU A 96 -10.01 3.48 -7.74
CA LEU A 96 -10.44 2.42 -6.83
C LEU A 96 -10.43 1.08 -7.58
N ILE A 97 -9.65 0.14 -7.10
CA ILE A 97 -9.66 -1.23 -7.61
C ILE A 97 -10.77 -1.99 -6.86
N GLY A 98 -11.86 -2.23 -7.58
CA GLY A 98 -12.99 -3.01 -7.07
C GLY A 98 -12.62 -4.47 -6.80
N LYS A 99 -13.45 -5.16 -6.02
CA LYS A 99 -13.32 -6.61 -5.87
C LYS A 99 -13.67 -7.28 -7.20
N SER A 100 -12.86 -8.24 -7.62
CA SER A 100 -13.17 -9.06 -8.79
C SER A 100 -14.55 -9.70 -8.63
N LYS A 101 -15.40 -9.58 -9.66
CA LYS A 101 -16.73 -10.20 -9.73
C LYS A 101 -16.67 -11.71 -9.44
N ASN A 102 -15.58 -12.35 -9.88
CA ASN A 102 -15.34 -13.79 -9.72
C ASN A 102 -14.07 -14.05 -8.90
N SER A 103 -13.97 -13.43 -7.72
CA SER A 103 -12.85 -13.69 -6.81
C SER A 103 -12.81 -15.17 -6.42
N ARG A 104 -11.77 -15.89 -6.83
CA ARG A 104 -11.50 -17.27 -6.38
C ARG A 104 -11.37 -17.36 -4.85
N ALA A 105 -10.92 -16.29 -4.20
CA ALA A 105 -10.80 -16.20 -2.75
C ALA A 105 -12.15 -15.97 -2.04
N LEU A 106 -13.22 -15.68 -2.78
CA LEU A 106 -14.59 -15.52 -2.25
C LEU A 106 -15.55 -16.59 -2.79
N LYS A 107 -15.02 -17.63 -3.45
CA LYS A 107 -15.82 -18.81 -3.76
C LYS A 107 -15.90 -19.66 -2.49
N ASN A 108 -17.10 -19.75 -1.94
CA ASN A 108 -17.47 -20.81 -1.00
C ASN A 108 -17.54 -22.14 -1.75
#